data_AF-L5K9Y0-F1
#
_entry.id   AF-L5K9Y0-F1
#
_cell.length_a   1.000
_cell.length_b   1.000
_cell.length_c   1.000
_cell.angle_alpha   90.00
_cell.angle_beta   90.00
_cell.angle_gamma   90.00
#
_symmetry.space_group_name_H-M   'P 1'
#
loop_
_entity.id
_entity.type
_entity.pdbx_description
1 polymer ?
#
loop_
_entity_poly.entity_id
_entity_poly.type
_entity_poly.pdbx_seq_one_letter_code
_entity_poly.pdbx_strand_id
1 'polypeptide(L)'
;MEAGSGRREVKLGGVSTVDFLKLYASETPSSAFQTADEDLCYCLECVAEYHKARDELPFLHEVLWELETRRLIIHFEKSMRAEIEDDDELYIVDNNGEAQLFDFTGQDFENKLRVPLLEILKYPYLLLHARVNELCVEALCRMEQANCSFQVFEKHPGVYLFLVHPNEMVRRWAILTAKGLGKVDRDDYYDLQEVLTCLFKVIELGLLESPDIYTSSVLEKGKLVLLPSHMYDTTNYKNYWLGICMLLTILEEQAMDSLLLGSDKENDFMQLILHTMERQSDDDSGDPFWPALHCFMVILDRLGSKVWGQLIDPIEAFQTIINNRSYNREIQSIRNSSVRTKLEPESCMDDMVTCSQIVYNYNPEKTKKDSGWRSAICPDYCPNMYEEMETLASVLQSDIGQDMRVHNSTFLWFIPFVQSLMDLKDLGVAYIVEVIHHLHSEVKDVLNQTVVVSVGGGCREVCQAPDHCLCTELREVIRQRLQRNTDDIISVSPFNAI
;
A
#
# COMPACT_ATOMS: atom_id res chain seq x y z
N MET A 1 -32.86 9.79 40.77
CA MET A 1 -32.02 10.35 41.84
C MET A 1 -30.61 9.90 41.50
N GLU A 2 -29.93 10.62 40.60
CA GLU A 2 -29.03 11.75 40.93
C GLU A 2 -27.90 11.32 41.86
N ALA A 3 -26.63 11.62 41.67
CA ALA A 3 -25.81 12.21 40.61
C ALA A 3 -24.36 11.99 41.09
N GLY A 4 -23.36 11.89 40.21
CA GLY A 4 -21.96 11.82 40.65
C GLY A 4 -20.93 11.47 39.59
N SER A 5 -21.02 12.10 38.42
CA SER A 5 -19.92 12.16 37.45
C SER A 5 -18.78 12.99 38.06
N GLY A 6 -17.72 12.31 38.51
CA GLY A 6 -16.49 12.95 38.93
C GLY A 6 -15.53 13.06 37.75
N ARG A 7 -15.62 14.16 37.00
CA ARG A 7 -14.50 14.64 36.17
C ARG A 7 -13.28 14.77 37.07
N ARG A 8 -12.26 13.95 36.87
CA ARG A 8 -10.90 14.34 37.24
C ARG A 8 -10.30 15.07 36.06
N GLU A 9 -10.63 16.35 35.97
CA GLU A 9 -9.72 17.29 35.30
C GLU A 9 -8.37 17.14 36.00
N VAL A 10 -7.30 16.86 35.26
CA VAL A 10 -5.94 17.01 35.74
C VAL A 10 -5.70 18.51 35.97
N LYS A 11 -6.17 19.01 37.12
CA LYS A 11 -5.84 20.35 37.61
C LYS A 11 -4.52 20.27 38.36
N LEU A 12 -3.42 20.38 37.62
CA LEU A 12 -2.16 20.90 38.14
C LEU A 12 -2.40 22.35 38.58
N GLY A 13 -2.91 22.56 39.79
CA GLY A 13 -2.92 23.85 40.50
C GLY A 13 -3.25 25.10 39.65
N GLY A 14 -4.36 25.12 38.90
CA GLY A 14 -4.85 26.34 38.24
C GLY A 14 -3.95 26.96 37.15
N VAL A 15 -2.87 26.29 36.74
CA VAL A 15 -2.00 26.72 35.63
C VAL A 15 -2.50 26.04 34.36
N SER A 16 -2.64 26.81 33.27
CA SER A 16 -2.97 26.24 31.95
C SER A 16 -1.88 25.24 31.51
N THR A 17 -2.24 24.14 30.84
CA THR A 17 -1.26 23.19 30.26
C THR A 17 -0.21 23.90 29.41
N VAL A 18 -0.63 24.94 28.67
CA VAL A 18 0.24 25.79 27.86
C VAL A 18 1.29 26.51 28.70
N ASP A 19 0.91 27.04 29.87
CA ASP A 19 1.84 27.73 30.76
C ASP A 19 2.74 26.75 31.51
N PHE A 20 2.24 25.54 31.81
CA PHE A 20 3.07 24.45 32.30
C PHE A 20 4.13 24.06 31.26
N LEU A 21 3.77 23.92 29.97
CA LEU A 21 4.73 23.58 28.91
C LEU A 21 5.83 24.64 28.73
N LYS A 22 5.51 25.92 28.86
CA LYS A 22 6.53 27.00 28.85
C LYS A 22 7.54 26.85 29.99
N LEU A 23 7.08 26.45 31.17
CA LEU A 23 7.96 26.17 32.31
C LEU A 23 8.74 24.87 32.12
N TYR A 24 8.09 23.82 31.64
CA TYR A 24 8.69 22.52 31.35
C TYR A 24 9.84 22.64 30.33
N ALA A 25 9.63 23.43 29.26
CA ALA A 25 10.66 23.72 28.24
C ALA A 25 11.83 24.58 28.74
N SER A 26 11.73 25.19 29.93
CA SER A 26 12.83 25.99 30.50
C SER A 26 13.88 25.15 31.24
N GLU A 27 13.72 23.82 31.27
CA GLU A 27 14.64 22.81 31.83
C GLU A 27 15.09 23.01 33.29
N THR A 28 14.44 23.89 34.07
CA THR A 28 14.71 23.98 35.51
C THR A 28 14.18 22.74 36.23
N PRO A 29 15.03 21.81 36.72
CA PRO A 29 14.58 20.50 37.19
C PRO A 29 13.64 20.68 38.39
N SER A 30 12.41 20.19 38.27
CA SER A 30 11.44 20.19 39.34
C SER A 30 10.84 18.80 39.51
N SER A 31 10.46 18.43 40.74
CA SER A 31 9.78 17.15 41.00
C SER A 31 8.48 17.00 40.20
N ALA A 32 7.83 18.11 39.86
CA ALA A 32 6.63 18.12 39.03
C ALA A 32 6.90 17.66 37.59
N PHE A 33 8.12 17.85 37.06
CA PHE A 33 8.47 17.41 35.71
C PHE A 33 8.70 15.90 35.64
N GLN A 34 9.27 15.30 36.69
CA GLN A 34 9.41 13.84 36.79
C GLN A 34 8.03 13.16 36.85
N THR A 35 7.10 13.71 37.64
CA THR A 35 5.72 13.20 37.68
C THR A 35 5.02 13.35 36.33
N ALA A 36 5.22 14.47 35.63
CA ALA A 36 4.66 14.64 34.29
C ALA A 36 5.25 13.66 33.28
N ASP A 37 6.55 13.39 33.31
CA ASP A 37 7.20 12.40 32.47
C ASP A 37 6.64 10.98 32.72
N GLU A 38 6.42 10.62 33.98
CA GLU A 38 5.79 9.35 34.35
C GLU A 38 4.34 9.28 33.86
N ASP A 39 3.53 10.31 34.09
CA ASP A 39 2.13 10.37 33.66
C ASP A 39 1.99 10.20 32.14
N LEU A 40 2.88 10.83 31.36
CA LEU A 40 2.88 10.74 29.90
C LEU A 40 3.23 9.33 29.38
N CYS A 41 3.93 8.51 30.18
CA CYS A 41 4.21 7.12 29.81
C CYS A 41 3.05 6.15 30.07
N TYR A 42 2.03 6.56 30.84
CA TYR A 42 0.95 5.65 31.26
C TYR A 42 -0.48 6.19 31.05
N CYS A 43 -0.64 7.46 30.69
CA CYS A 43 -1.95 8.09 30.51
C CYS A 43 -2.10 8.72 29.13
N LEU A 44 -2.92 8.10 28.26
CA LEU A 44 -3.20 8.60 26.91
C LEU A 44 -3.93 9.95 26.91
N GLU A 45 -4.76 10.23 27.92
CA GLU A 45 -5.43 11.53 28.07
C GLU A 45 -4.40 12.64 28.37
N CYS A 46 -3.40 12.36 29.22
CA CYS A 46 -2.30 13.30 29.48
C CYS A 46 -1.49 13.57 28.22
N VAL A 47 -1.20 12.53 27.42
CA VAL A 47 -0.53 12.66 26.12
C VAL A 47 -1.35 13.53 25.16
N ALA A 48 -2.66 13.30 25.07
CA ALA A 48 -3.53 14.09 24.20
C ALA A 48 -3.56 15.57 24.59
N GLU A 49 -3.71 15.88 25.88
CA GLU A 49 -3.69 17.27 26.37
C GLU A 49 -2.31 17.92 26.22
N TYR A 50 -1.22 17.16 26.40
CA TYR A 50 0.14 17.64 26.16
C TYR A 50 0.33 18.08 24.70
N HIS A 51 0.03 17.21 23.73
CA HIS A 51 0.25 17.50 22.31
C HIS A 51 -0.69 18.60 21.79
N LYS A 52 -1.92 18.65 22.30
CA LYS A 52 -2.84 19.76 22.02
C LYS A 52 -2.28 21.10 22.50
N ALA A 53 -1.72 21.16 23.71
CA ALA A 53 -1.11 22.38 24.23
C ALA A 53 0.20 22.73 23.51
N ARG A 54 0.93 21.73 23.04
CA ARG A 54 2.14 21.89 22.20
C ARG A 54 1.81 22.53 20.85
N ASP A 55 0.69 22.19 20.22
CA ASP A 55 0.27 22.78 18.94
C ASP A 55 0.05 24.30 19.04
N GLU A 56 -0.33 24.80 20.22
CA GLU A 56 -0.46 26.24 20.50
C GLU A 56 0.90 26.96 20.69
N LEU A 57 2.01 26.21 20.74
CA LEU A 57 3.36 26.72 21.01
C LEU A 57 4.38 26.35 19.91
N PRO A 58 4.21 26.76 18.64
CA PRO A 58 5.14 26.42 17.56
C PRO A 58 6.61 26.80 17.81
N PHE A 59 6.84 27.87 18.58
CA PHE A 59 8.19 28.35 18.93
C PHE A 59 8.91 27.47 19.95
N LEU A 60 8.22 26.51 20.59
CA LEU A 60 8.81 25.54 21.51
C LEU A 60 8.92 24.12 20.93
N HIS A 61 8.44 23.89 19.70
CA HIS A 61 8.39 22.54 19.11
C HIS A 61 9.73 21.82 19.12
N GLU A 62 10.83 22.52 18.83
CA GLU A 62 12.17 21.92 18.85
C GLU A 62 12.58 21.46 20.26
N VAL A 63 12.44 22.34 21.27
CA VAL A 63 12.83 22.04 22.66
C VAL A 63 11.92 20.95 23.25
N LEU A 64 10.61 21.02 23.00
CA LEU A 64 9.66 20.01 23.45
C LEU A 64 9.94 18.67 22.79
N TRP A 65 10.28 18.64 21.50
CA TRP A 65 10.66 17.41 20.81
C TRP A 65 11.91 16.76 21.40
N GLU A 66 12.90 17.52 21.86
CA GLU A 66 14.08 16.98 22.57
C GLU A 66 13.70 16.37 23.92
N LEU A 67 12.74 16.95 24.64
CA LEU A 67 12.23 16.41 25.91
C LEU A 67 11.37 15.15 25.70
N GLU A 68 10.47 15.19 24.72
CA GLU A 68 9.60 14.07 24.31
C GLU A 68 10.44 12.85 23.91
N THR A 69 11.39 13.06 22.99
CA THR A 69 12.27 11.98 22.49
C THR A 69 13.15 11.42 23.61
N ARG A 70 13.70 12.28 24.49
CA ARG A 70 14.45 11.83 25.67
C ARG A 70 13.61 10.98 26.63
N ARG A 71 12.39 11.43 26.97
CA ARG A 71 11.47 10.70 27.84
C ARG A 71 11.16 9.31 27.26
N LEU A 72 10.81 9.27 25.98
CA LEU A 72 10.52 8.02 25.27
C LEU A 72 11.73 7.08 25.29
N ILE A 73 12.93 7.55 24.93
CA ILE A 73 14.14 6.72 24.93
C ILE A 73 14.38 6.08 26.30
N ILE A 74 14.33 6.89 27.38
CA ILE A 74 14.54 6.39 28.75
C ILE A 74 13.50 5.31 29.09
N HIS A 75 12.23 5.54 28.75
CA HIS A 75 11.15 4.61 29.06
C HIS A 75 11.23 3.30 28.26
N PHE A 76 11.48 3.39 26.95
CA PHE A 76 11.70 2.22 26.11
C PHE A 76 12.90 1.41 26.62
N GLU A 77 14.07 2.02 26.83
CA GLU A 77 15.25 1.31 27.31
C GLU A 77 15.06 0.66 28.69
N LYS A 78 14.35 1.34 29.60
CA LYS A 78 13.98 0.77 30.90
C LYS A 78 13.07 -0.46 30.74
N SER A 79 12.09 -0.38 29.84
CA SER A 79 11.13 -1.45 29.60
C SER A 79 11.78 -2.65 28.91
N MET A 80 12.70 -2.41 27.97
CA MET A 80 13.47 -3.44 27.27
C MET A 80 14.46 -4.17 28.18
N ARG A 81 15.10 -3.46 29.13
CA ARG A 81 16.03 -4.08 30.11
C ARG A 81 15.33 -4.91 31.16
N ALA A 82 14.16 -4.47 31.62
CA ALA A 82 13.39 -5.21 32.62
C ALA A 82 12.98 -6.61 32.15
N GLU A 83 12.89 -6.86 30.84
CA GLU A 83 12.66 -8.22 30.32
C GLU A 83 13.93 -9.08 30.30
N ILE A 84 15.10 -8.49 30.05
CA ILE A 84 16.37 -9.22 29.91
C ILE A 84 16.90 -9.66 31.29
N GLU A 85 16.68 -8.86 32.33
CA GLU A 85 17.14 -9.15 33.69
C GLU A 85 16.21 -10.12 34.44
N ASP A 86 14.96 -10.28 34.02
CA ASP A 86 14.01 -11.28 34.57
C ASP A 86 14.17 -12.66 33.90
N ASP A 87 15.14 -12.82 32.98
CA ASP A 87 15.51 -14.07 32.29
C ASP A 87 16.55 -14.90 33.07
N ASP A 88 16.84 -14.55 34.34
CA ASP A 88 17.58 -15.41 35.28
C ASP A 88 16.70 -16.62 35.66
N GLU A 89 16.77 -17.66 34.83
CA GLU A 89 16.03 -18.93 34.86
C GLU A 89 15.90 -19.56 36.27
N LEU A 90 14.76 -19.34 36.94
CA LEU A 90 14.36 -20.10 38.12
C LEU A 90 13.61 -21.38 37.72
N TYR A 91 14.36 -22.47 37.53
CA TYR A 91 13.79 -23.81 37.37
C TYR A 91 13.22 -24.33 38.71
N ILE A 92 11.94 -24.69 38.74
CA ILE A 92 11.39 -25.54 39.81
C ILE A 92 11.48 -26.99 39.34
N VAL A 93 12.42 -27.75 39.91
CA VAL A 93 12.49 -29.20 39.71
C VAL A 93 11.45 -29.86 40.61
N ASP A 94 10.37 -30.36 40.01
CA ASP A 94 9.50 -31.35 40.66
C ASP A 94 9.81 -32.77 40.15
N ASN A 95 9.40 -33.79 40.92
CA ASN A 95 9.78 -35.19 40.72
C ASN A 95 9.17 -35.87 39.47
N ASN A 96 8.43 -35.15 38.60
CA ASN A 96 7.77 -35.75 37.44
C ASN A 96 8.21 -35.18 36.07
N GLY A 97 9.29 -34.39 36.02
CA GLY A 97 9.86 -33.88 34.77
C GLY A 97 9.72 -32.37 34.64
N GLU A 98 10.70 -31.76 33.96
CA GLU A 98 10.84 -30.30 33.80
C GLU A 98 9.55 -29.69 33.23
N ALA A 99 8.83 -28.92 34.05
CA ALA A 99 7.74 -28.08 33.60
C ALA A 99 8.23 -26.63 33.56
N GLN A 100 8.39 -26.07 32.36
CA GLN A 100 8.57 -24.63 32.16
C GLN A 100 7.34 -23.90 32.71
N LEU A 101 7.53 -23.09 33.75
CA LEU A 101 6.56 -22.09 34.21
C LEU A 101 6.91 -20.75 33.55
N PHE A 102 6.46 -20.53 32.32
CA PHE A 102 6.47 -19.19 31.71
C PHE A 102 5.03 -18.77 31.44
N ASP A 103 4.51 -17.91 32.32
CA ASP A 103 3.30 -17.11 32.10
C ASP A 103 3.61 -15.60 32.24
N PHE A 104 4.88 -15.19 32.06
CA PHE A 104 5.23 -13.80 31.79
C PHE A 104 5.02 -13.53 30.31
N THR A 105 3.75 -13.37 29.96
CA THR A 105 3.27 -13.26 28.58
C THR A 105 3.65 -11.91 27.97
N GLY A 106 3.88 -11.85 26.66
CA GLY A 106 4.14 -10.59 25.92
C GLY A 106 3.10 -9.48 26.14
N GLN A 107 1.97 -9.79 26.79
CA GLN A 107 0.96 -8.83 27.25
C GLN A 107 1.51 -7.83 28.28
N ASP A 108 2.39 -8.24 29.21
CA ASP A 108 2.96 -7.34 30.21
C ASP A 108 3.92 -6.32 29.58
N PHE A 109 4.64 -6.76 28.55
CA PHE A 109 5.48 -5.89 27.73
C PHE A 109 4.65 -4.90 26.91
N GLU A 110 3.60 -5.39 26.24
CA GLU A 110 2.64 -4.54 25.53
C GLU A 110 2.06 -3.48 26.47
N ASN A 111 1.61 -3.89 27.67
CA ASN A 111 1.03 -2.98 28.66
C ASN A 111 2.00 -1.86 29.08
N LYS A 112 3.30 -2.16 29.23
CA LYS A 112 4.32 -1.16 29.59
C LYS A 112 4.60 -0.15 28.45
N LEU A 113 4.44 -0.57 27.20
CA LEU A 113 4.76 0.23 26.01
C LEU A 113 3.53 0.76 25.27
N ARG A 114 2.33 0.40 25.70
CA ARG A 114 1.06 0.73 25.03
C ARG A 114 0.89 2.23 24.78
N VAL A 115 1.04 3.05 25.82
CA VAL A 115 0.87 4.50 25.70
C VAL A 115 2.00 5.15 24.87
N PRO A 116 3.30 4.85 25.10
CA PRO A 116 4.38 5.34 24.24
C PRO A 116 4.22 4.98 22.76
N LEU A 117 3.81 3.74 22.44
CA LEU A 117 3.58 3.30 21.06
C LEU A 117 2.37 4.03 20.44
N LEU A 118 1.26 4.17 21.17
CA LEU A 118 0.10 4.93 20.69
C LEU A 118 0.42 6.41 20.50
N GLU A 119 1.22 7.01 21.38
CA GLU A 119 1.71 8.38 21.22
C GLU A 119 2.50 8.54 19.93
N ILE A 120 3.46 7.66 19.68
CA ILE A 120 4.27 7.65 18.45
C ILE A 120 3.39 7.49 17.20
N LEU A 121 2.41 6.59 17.25
CA LEU A 121 1.50 6.36 16.11
C LEU A 121 0.60 7.57 15.85
N LYS A 122 0.13 8.25 16.90
CA LYS A 122 -0.71 9.45 16.77
C LYS A 122 0.09 10.68 16.34
N TYR A 123 1.36 10.77 16.77
CA TYR A 123 2.25 11.90 16.54
C TYR A 123 3.56 11.45 15.88
N PRO A 124 3.52 11.07 14.59
CA PRO A 124 4.64 10.40 13.91
C PRO A 124 5.88 11.26 13.70
N TYR A 125 5.83 12.58 13.94
CA TYR A 125 7.03 13.42 13.95
C TYR A 125 8.06 12.96 15.00
N LEU A 126 7.66 12.18 16.01
CA LEU A 126 8.55 11.57 17.00
C LEU A 126 9.51 10.55 16.35
N LEU A 127 9.09 9.88 15.27
CA LEU A 127 9.89 8.92 14.52
C LEU A 127 11.02 9.57 13.71
N LEU A 128 11.00 10.91 13.57
CA LEU A 128 12.12 11.64 12.99
C LEU A 128 13.41 11.50 13.82
N HIS A 129 13.29 11.16 15.11
CA HIS A 129 14.46 10.86 15.94
C HIS A 129 14.89 9.40 15.73
N ALA A 130 16.06 9.19 15.13
CA ALA A 130 16.54 7.87 14.74
C ALA A 130 16.53 6.83 15.88
N ARG A 131 16.94 7.21 17.09
CA ARG A 131 16.93 6.31 18.26
C ARG A 131 15.52 5.94 18.74
N VAL A 132 14.55 6.88 18.64
CA VAL A 132 13.15 6.59 18.99
C VAL A 132 12.58 5.62 17.96
N ASN A 133 12.85 5.84 16.67
CA ASN A 133 12.47 4.92 15.62
C ASN A 133 13.05 3.52 15.86
N GLU A 134 14.35 3.41 16.13
CA GLU A 134 15.02 2.14 16.41
C GLU A 134 14.35 1.37 17.55
N LEU A 135 14.11 2.03 18.69
CA LEU A 135 13.46 1.42 19.86
C LEU A 135 12.00 1.04 19.59
N CYS A 136 11.27 1.85 18.82
CA CYS A 136 9.90 1.56 18.40
C CYS A 136 9.86 0.33 17.48
N VAL A 137 10.76 0.24 16.52
CA VAL A 137 10.90 -0.90 15.60
C VAL A 137 11.26 -2.16 16.39
N GLU A 138 12.22 -2.06 17.31
CA GLU A 138 12.60 -3.18 18.17
C GLU A 138 11.41 -3.67 19.01
N ALA A 139 10.64 -2.76 19.60
CA ALA A 139 9.44 -3.11 20.36
C ALA A 139 8.40 -3.85 19.52
N LEU A 140 8.05 -3.31 18.36
CA LEU A 140 7.08 -3.93 17.45
C LEU A 140 7.58 -5.29 16.95
N CYS A 141 8.87 -5.42 16.64
CA CYS A 141 9.46 -6.69 16.22
C CYS A 141 9.41 -7.74 17.33
N ARG A 142 9.74 -7.39 18.57
CA ARG A 142 9.66 -8.31 19.72
C ARG A 142 8.22 -8.78 19.95
N MET A 143 7.26 -7.86 19.90
CA MET A 143 5.83 -8.18 20.03
C MET A 143 5.36 -9.16 18.95
N GLU A 144 5.75 -8.95 17.69
CA GLU A 144 5.43 -9.89 16.61
C GLU A 144 6.09 -11.25 16.76
N GLN A 145 7.37 -11.29 17.15
CA GLN A 145 8.09 -12.55 17.40
C GLN A 145 7.50 -13.35 18.55
N ALA A 146 6.93 -12.68 19.56
CA ALA A 146 6.21 -13.29 20.67
C ALA A 146 4.76 -13.70 20.32
N ASN A 147 4.33 -13.59 19.06
CA ASN A 147 2.94 -13.79 18.61
C ASN A 147 1.92 -12.92 19.38
N CYS A 148 2.34 -11.74 19.82
CA CYS A 148 1.53 -10.76 20.54
C CYS A 148 1.54 -9.44 19.76
N SER A 149 1.03 -9.48 18.52
CA SER A 149 1.02 -8.33 17.60
C SER A 149 0.32 -7.12 18.23
N PHE A 150 0.96 -5.95 18.17
CA PHE A 150 0.43 -4.73 18.78
C PHE A 150 -0.89 -4.32 18.13
N GLN A 151 -1.96 -4.21 18.92
CA GLN A 151 -3.30 -3.93 18.41
C GLN A 151 -3.62 -2.44 18.37
N VAL A 152 -4.08 -1.98 17.21
CA VAL A 152 -4.50 -0.59 16.98
C VAL A 152 -5.92 -0.58 16.42
N PHE A 153 -6.77 0.30 16.96
CA PHE A 153 -8.20 0.35 16.63
C PHE A 153 -8.60 1.64 15.90
N GLU A 154 -7.70 2.62 15.83
CA GLU A 154 -7.92 3.91 15.18
C GLU A 154 -6.93 4.09 14.02
N LYS A 155 -7.30 4.90 13.03
CA LYS A 155 -6.50 5.20 11.84
C LYS A 155 -5.39 6.20 12.16
N HIS A 156 -4.45 5.79 13.01
CA HIS A 156 -3.36 6.65 13.43
C HIS A 156 -2.36 6.92 12.29
N PRO A 157 -1.91 8.18 12.09
CA PRO A 157 -1.00 8.55 11.01
C PRO A 157 0.28 7.70 10.91
N GLY A 158 0.87 7.32 12.05
CA GLY A 158 2.08 6.50 12.10
C GLY A 158 1.91 5.09 11.55
N VAL A 159 0.70 4.50 11.57
CA VAL A 159 0.43 3.20 10.93
C VAL A 159 0.70 3.29 9.43
N TYR A 160 0.20 4.36 8.81
CA TYR A 160 0.37 4.59 7.38
C TYR A 160 1.79 5.01 7.01
N LEU A 161 2.49 5.71 7.91
CA LEU A 161 3.91 6.01 7.72
C LEU A 161 4.77 4.74 7.72
N PHE A 162 4.44 3.75 8.55
CA PHE A 162 5.18 2.48 8.61
C PHE A 162 5.01 1.58 7.38
N LEU A 163 4.08 1.89 6.45
CA LEU A 163 3.91 1.13 5.20
C LEU A 163 5.18 1.13 4.33
N VAL A 164 6.01 2.17 4.42
CA VAL A 164 7.24 2.32 3.62
C VAL A 164 8.52 2.08 4.42
N HIS A 165 8.41 1.71 5.69
CA HIS A 165 9.54 1.59 6.62
C HIS A 165 10.58 0.53 6.15
N PRO A 166 11.89 0.67 6.39
CA PRO A 166 12.90 -0.29 5.92
C PRO A 166 12.79 -1.70 6.53
N ASN A 167 12.32 -1.81 7.77
CA ASN A 167 12.12 -3.10 8.43
C ASN A 167 10.87 -3.83 7.90
N GLU A 168 11.05 -5.05 7.37
CA GLU A 168 9.99 -5.86 6.76
C GLU A 168 8.88 -6.27 7.75
N MET A 169 9.22 -6.63 8.98
CA MET A 169 8.25 -7.04 10.00
C MET A 169 7.34 -5.87 10.37
N VAL A 170 7.91 -4.67 10.50
CA VAL A 170 7.14 -3.44 10.73
C VAL A 170 6.25 -3.10 9.53
N ARG A 171 6.74 -3.21 8.28
CA ARG A 171 5.87 -3.03 7.09
C ARG A 171 4.73 -4.03 7.08
N ARG A 172 5.01 -5.31 7.35
CA ARG A 172 4.00 -6.37 7.39
C ARG A 172 2.94 -6.08 8.44
N TRP A 173 3.35 -5.70 9.66
CA TRP A 173 2.43 -5.27 10.72
C TRP A 173 1.58 -4.08 10.26
N ALA A 174 2.20 -3.05 9.68
CA ALA A 174 1.49 -1.86 9.20
C ALA A 174 0.47 -2.19 8.10
N ILE A 175 0.83 -3.04 7.13
CA ILE A 175 -0.05 -3.51 6.06
C ILE A 175 -1.25 -4.25 6.65
N LEU A 176 -1.04 -5.18 7.59
CA LEU A 176 -2.11 -5.96 8.21
C LEU A 176 -3.01 -5.08 9.08
N THR A 177 -2.43 -4.19 9.87
CA THR A 177 -3.16 -3.22 10.70
C THR A 177 -3.99 -2.27 9.82
N ALA A 178 -3.42 -1.66 8.79
CA ALA A 178 -4.14 -0.78 7.87
C ALA A 178 -5.31 -1.49 7.19
N LYS A 179 -5.12 -2.76 6.78
CA LYS A 179 -6.20 -3.60 6.23
C LYS A 179 -7.31 -3.86 7.26
N GLY A 180 -6.94 -4.12 8.52
CA GLY A 180 -7.89 -4.36 9.61
C GLY A 180 -8.71 -3.13 10.01
N LEU A 181 -8.12 -1.94 9.89
CA LEU A 181 -8.79 -0.65 10.17
C LEU A 181 -9.78 -0.23 9.08
N GLY A 182 -9.69 -0.84 7.89
CA GLY A 182 -10.61 -0.59 6.77
C GLY A 182 -10.24 0.62 5.91
N LYS A 183 -11.20 1.03 5.08
CA LYS A 183 -11.03 2.13 4.11
C LYS A 183 -10.87 3.48 4.81
N VAL A 184 -10.07 4.35 4.20
CA VAL A 184 -9.84 5.75 4.61
C VAL A 184 -10.80 6.61 3.80
N ASP A 185 -11.79 7.19 4.47
CA ASP A 185 -12.74 8.10 3.85
C ASP A 185 -12.15 9.54 3.77
N ARG A 186 -12.99 10.48 3.35
CA ARG A 186 -12.57 11.88 3.20
C ARG A 186 -12.25 12.56 4.54
N ASP A 187 -12.96 12.22 5.61
CA ASP A 187 -12.76 12.85 6.91
C ASP A 187 -11.47 12.33 7.53
N ASP A 188 -11.25 11.01 7.49
CA ASP A 188 -9.99 10.39 7.90
C ASP A 188 -8.78 10.92 7.11
N TYR A 189 -8.97 11.20 5.81
CA TYR A 189 -7.90 11.75 4.97
C TYR A 189 -7.32 13.05 5.52
N TYR A 190 -8.13 13.94 6.10
CA TYR A 190 -7.63 15.20 6.66
C TYR A 190 -6.73 14.99 7.87
N ASP A 191 -7.02 13.98 8.70
CA ASP A 191 -6.16 13.60 9.82
C ASP A 191 -4.84 12.95 9.34
N LEU A 192 -4.87 12.32 8.17
CA LEU A 192 -3.71 11.65 7.56
C LEU A 192 -2.90 12.55 6.60
N GLN A 193 -3.40 13.75 6.30
CA GLN A 193 -2.92 14.58 5.20
C GLN A 193 -1.42 14.91 5.30
N GLU A 194 -0.91 15.18 6.51
CA GLU A 194 0.51 15.48 6.74
C GLU A 194 1.41 14.29 6.38
N VAL A 195 1.06 13.07 6.85
CA VAL A 195 1.80 11.84 6.54
C VAL A 195 1.75 11.52 5.06
N LEU A 196 0.57 11.58 4.44
CA LEU A 196 0.42 11.33 3.00
C LEU A 196 1.29 12.30 2.21
N THR A 197 1.21 13.60 2.51
CA THR A 197 2.04 14.62 1.86
C THR A 197 3.53 14.32 2.02
N CYS A 198 3.96 13.89 3.20
CA CYS A 198 5.36 13.52 3.46
C CYS A 198 5.80 12.31 2.61
N LEU A 199 4.94 11.29 2.47
CA LEU A 199 5.20 10.12 1.61
C LEU A 199 5.32 10.49 0.13
N PHE A 200 4.39 11.28 -0.41
CA PHE A 200 4.46 11.69 -1.83
C PHE A 200 5.66 12.58 -2.12
N LYS A 201 6.06 13.46 -1.18
CA LYS A 201 7.26 14.29 -1.33
C LYS A 201 8.56 13.50 -1.52
N VAL A 202 8.67 12.29 -0.96
CA VAL A 202 9.85 11.43 -1.18
C VAL A 202 9.99 11.08 -2.67
N ILE A 203 8.86 10.84 -3.34
CA ILE A 203 8.80 10.52 -4.77
C ILE A 203 8.99 11.79 -5.60
N GLU A 204 8.26 12.86 -5.29
CA GLU A 204 8.33 14.15 -5.99
C GLU A 204 9.74 14.74 -5.99
N LEU A 205 10.48 14.59 -4.89
CA LEU A 205 11.85 15.11 -4.76
C LEU A 205 12.94 14.12 -5.21
N GLY A 206 12.57 12.92 -5.69
CA GLY A 206 13.53 11.90 -6.13
C GLY A 206 14.48 11.42 -5.03
N LEU A 207 13.99 11.30 -3.79
CA LEU A 207 14.82 10.94 -2.63
C LEU A 207 15.16 9.46 -2.56
N LEU A 208 14.49 8.62 -3.36
CA LEU A 208 14.83 7.20 -3.50
C LEU A 208 16.17 7.07 -4.25
N GLU A 209 16.37 7.89 -5.27
CA GLU A 209 17.54 7.89 -6.15
C GLU A 209 18.72 8.64 -5.54
N SER A 210 18.43 9.69 -4.80
CA SER A 210 19.46 10.60 -4.29
C SER A 210 19.11 11.05 -2.87
N PRO A 211 19.20 10.13 -1.88
CA PRO A 211 18.85 10.41 -0.50
C PRO A 211 19.70 11.52 0.13
N ASP A 212 20.90 11.77 -0.42
CA ASP A 212 21.86 12.75 0.10
C ASP A 212 21.59 14.21 -0.36
N ILE A 213 20.62 14.45 -1.26
CA ILE A 213 20.34 15.81 -1.76
C ILE A 213 19.88 16.72 -0.62
N TYR A 214 19.14 16.16 0.34
CA TYR A 214 18.63 16.89 1.50
C TYR A 214 19.26 16.34 2.78
N THR A 215 20.31 17.01 3.23
CA THR A 215 20.97 16.67 4.51
C THR A 215 20.05 16.93 5.70
N SER A 216 20.32 16.30 6.86
CA SER A 216 19.50 16.44 8.08
C SER A 216 19.34 17.89 8.58
N SER A 217 20.12 18.84 8.06
CA SER A 217 20.00 20.27 8.36
C SER A 217 18.73 20.92 7.77
N VAL A 218 18.06 20.27 6.82
CA VAL A 218 16.80 20.73 6.22
C VAL A 218 15.57 20.21 6.99
N LEU A 219 15.75 19.23 7.88
CA LEU A 219 14.65 18.65 8.67
C LEU A 219 14.30 19.57 9.85
N GLU A 220 13.10 20.15 9.83
CA GLU A 220 12.56 20.86 10.98
C GLU A 220 12.25 19.87 12.10
N LYS A 221 13.05 19.90 13.17
CA LYS A 221 12.82 19.09 14.37
C LYS A 221 11.41 19.32 14.92
N GLY A 222 10.72 18.23 15.23
CA GLY A 222 9.36 18.28 15.77
C GLY A 222 8.26 18.54 14.74
N LYS A 223 8.55 18.54 13.43
CA LYS A 223 7.53 18.66 12.37
C LYS A 223 7.75 17.68 11.23
N LEU A 224 6.68 17.06 10.75
CA LEU A 224 6.75 16.07 9.69
C LEU A 224 6.67 16.72 8.30
N VAL A 225 7.76 17.40 7.90
CA VAL A 225 7.82 18.09 6.60
C VAL A 225 8.39 17.19 5.49
N LEU A 226 9.44 16.44 5.82
CA LEU A 226 10.15 15.54 4.93
C LEU A 226 10.59 14.30 5.69
N LEU A 227 10.54 13.14 5.02
CA LEU A 227 10.88 11.87 5.63
C LEU A 227 12.40 11.64 5.61
N PRO A 228 13.06 11.34 6.75
CA PRO A 228 14.48 11.02 6.78
C PRO A 228 14.74 9.59 6.26
N SER A 229 15.97 9.34 5.82
CA SER A 229 16.36 8.06 5.19
C SER A 229 16.24 6.84 6.10
N HIS A 230 16.25 6.98 7.43
CA HIS A 230 16.01 5.85 8.35
C HIS A 230 14.54 5.39 8.40
N MET A 231 13.62 6.14 7.80
CA MET A 231 12.19 5.87 7.79
C MET A 231 11.70 5.22 6.49
N TYR A 232 12.57 5.04 5.49
CA TYR A 232 12.22 4.34 4.26
C TYR A 232 13.39 3.53 3.69
N ASP A 233 13.09 2.52 2.86
CA ASP A 233 14.10 1.67 2.26
C ASP A 233 14.82 2.39 1.09
N THR A 234 16.04 2.87 1.33
CA THR A 234 16.86 3.52 0.30
C THR A 234 17.54 2.51 -0.64
N THR A 235 17.45 1.21 -0.35
CA THR A 235 18.15 0.16 -1.09
C THR A 235 17.24 -0.62 -2.03
N ASN A 236 15.93 -0.64 -1.74
CA ASN A 236 14.94 -1.37 -2.51
C ASN A 236 13.68 -0.52 -2.75
N TYR A 237 13.62 0.10 -3.92
CA TYR A 237 12.54 1.03 -4.29
C TYR A 237 11.19 0.33 -4.41
N LYS A 238 11.18 -0.95 -4.78
CA LYS A 238 9.98 -1.78 -4.83
C LYS A 238 9.26 -1.80 -3.48
N ASN A 239 9.99 -1.85 -2.36
CA ASN A 239 9.39 -1.85 -1.01
C ASN A 239 8.68 -0.55 -0.71
N TYR A 240 9.26 0.59 -1.13
CA TYR A 240 8.62 1.89 -0.99
C TYR A 240 7.31 1.94 -1.77
N TRP A 241 7.35 1.60 -3.05
CA TRP A 241 6.17 1.59 -3.91
C TRP A 241 5.11 0.58 -3.49
N LEU A 242 5.49 -0.55 -2.88
CA LEU A 242 4.52 -1.48 -2.27
C LEU A 242 3.75 -0.84 -1.12
N GLY A 243 4.42 -0.06 -0.27
CA GLY A 243 3.77 0.71 0.78
C GLY A 243 2.80 1.75 0.23
N ILE A 244 3.21 2.50 -0.79
CA ILE A 244 2.37 3.47 -1.51
C ILE A 244 1.16 2.78 -2.15
N CYS A 245 1.38 1.61 -2.76
CA CYS A 245 0.32 0.81 -3.35
C CYS A 245 -0.73 0.39 -2.32
N MET A 246 -0.28 -0.10 -1.15
CA MET A 246 -1.17 -0.44 -0.04
C MET A 246 -1.99 0.77 0.41
N LEU A 247 -1.33 1.92 0.57
CA LEU A 247 -1.96 3.20 0.94
C LEU A 247 -3.04 3.60 -0.08
N LEU A 248 -2.72 3.64 -1.37
CA LEU A 248 -3.70 3.98 -2.41
C LEU A 248 -4.88 3.01 -2.42
N THR A 249 -4.63 1.73 -2.16
CA THR A 249 -5.68 0.69 -2.20
C THR A 249 -6.70 0.85 -1.07
N ILE A 250 -6.35 1.45 0.06
CA ILE A 250 -7.30 1.70 1.18
C ILE A 250 -8.00 3.05 1.10
N LEU A 251 -7.54 3.99 0.26
CA LEU A 251 -8.25 5.27 0.08
C LEU A 251 -9.58 5.03 -0.64
N GLU A 252 -10.62 5.72 -0.18
CA GLU A 252 -11.89 5.82 -0.91
C GLU A 252 -11.80 6.85 -2.05
N GLU A 253 -12.77 6.82 -2.98
CA GLU A 253 -12.79 7.73 -4.14
C GLU A 253 -12.69 9.20 -3.72
N GLN A 254 -13.42 9.64 -2.69
CA GLN A 254 -13.41 11.04 -2.26
C GLN A 254 -12.09 11.48 -1.61
N ALA A 255 -11.42 10.57 -0.90
CA ALA A 255 -10.10 10.78 -0.34
C ALA A 255 -9.04 10.84 -1.47
N MET A 256 -9.15 9.95 -2.45
CA MET A 256 -8.29 9.92 -3.63
C MET A 256 -8.44 11.20 -4.48
N ASP A 257 -9.68 11.66 -4.67
CA ASP A 257 -10.01 12.90 -5.37
C ASP A 257 -9.38 14.11 -4.65
N SER A 258 -9.48 14.18 -3.32
CA SER A 258 -8.85 15.23 -2.51
C SER A 258 -7.32 15.19 -2.57
N LEU A 259 -6.74 13.98 -2.60
CA LEU A 259 -5.31 13.77 -2.68
C LEU A 259 -4.72 14.19 -4.03
N LEU A 260 -5.35 13.74 -5.13
CA LEU A 260 -4.82 13.84 -6.49
C LEU A 260 -5.33 15.04 -7.29
N LEU A 261 -6.58 15.47 -7.07
CA LEU A 261 -7.25 16.52 -7.85
C LEU A 261 -7.53 17.80 -7.04
N GLY A 262 -7.00 17.90 -5.82
CA GLY A 262 -7.19 19.07 -4.95
C GLY A 262 -6.71 20.38 -5.57
N SER A 263 -7.46 21.47 -5.34
CA SER A 263 -7.31 22.79 -5.99
C SER A 263 -5.95 23.48 -5.81
N ASP A 264 -5.15 23.05 -4.84
CA ASP A 264 -3.88 23.66 -4.48
C ASP A 264 -2.67 22.86 -5.00
N LYS A 265 -2.87 21.80 -5.78
CA LYS A 265 -1.80 20.92 -6.26
C LYS A 265 -1.73 20.90 -7.78
N GLU A 266 -0.62 21.39 -8.34
CA GLU A 266 -0.10 20.92 -9.63
C GLU A 266 0.36 19.47 -9.40
N ASN A 267 -0.58 18.53 -9.26
CA ASN A 267 -0.25 17.19 -8.79
C ASN A 267 0.31 16.34 -9.93
N ASP A 268 1.63 16.36 -10.05
CA ASP A 268 2.38 15.59 -11.04
C ASP A 268 2.54 14.11 -10.65
N PHE A 269 1.87 13.65 -9.57
CA PHE A 269 2.06 12.28 -9.07
C PHE A 269 1.75 11.19 -10.10
N MET A 270 0.75 11.42 -10.94
CA MET A 270 0.44 10.50 -12.04
C MET A 270 1.60 10.39 -13.02
N GLN A 271 2.23 11.51 -13.40
CA GLN A 271 3.44 11.52 -14.22
C GLN A 271 4.63 10.88 -13.51
N LEU A 272 4.77 11.07 -12.18
CA LEU A 272 5.79 10.39 -11.40
C LEU A 272 5.64 8.85 -11.41
N ILE A 273 4.39 8.35 -11.42
CA ILE A 273 4.12 6.91 -11.62
C ILE A 273 4.59 6.48 -13.02
N LEU A 274 4.25 7.22 -14.09
CA LEU A 274 4.72 6.91 -15.43
C LEU A 274 6.24 6.93 -15.52
N HIS A 275 6.88 7.98 -15.03
CA HIS A 275 8.34 8.10 -15.01
C HIS A 275 9.00 6.93 -14.28
N THR A 276 8.41 6.48 -13.16
CA THR A 276 8.88 5.30 -12.44
C THR A 276 8.76 4.03 -13.30
N MET A 277 7.66 3.86 -14.03
CA MET A 277 7.46 2.72 -14.94
C MET A 277 8.32 2.78 -16.20
N GLU A 278 8.70 3.96 -16.68
CA GLU A 278 9.60 4.12 -17.84
C GLU A 278 11.03 3.68 -17.52
N ARG A 279 11.43 3.77 -16.25
CA ARG A 279 12.76 3.37 -15.82
C ARG A 279 12.97 1.89 -16.06
N GLN A 280 14.17 1.58 -16.53
CA GLN A 280 14.58 0.22 -16.85
C GLN A 280 15.54 -0.24 -15.76
N SER A 281 15.16 -1.30 -15.03
CA SER A 281 16.07 -2.02 -14.15
C SER A 281 16.49 -3.34 -14.79
N ASP A 282 17.74 -3.73 -14.58
CA ASP A 282 18.22 -5.05 -14.98
C ASP A 282 17.98 -6.10 -13.86
N ASP A 283 17.83 -5.66 -12.61
CA ASP A 283 17.49 -6.48 -11.44
C ASP A 283 15.96 -6.54 -11.22
N ASP A 284 15.40 -7.74 -11.27
CA ASP A 284 13.96 -8.01 -11.03
C ASP A 284 13.57 -7.89 -9.55
N SER A 285 14.51 -8.06 -8.63
CA SER A 285 14.21 -8.15 -7.20
C SER A 285 13.86 -6.79 -6.58
N GLY A 286 14.51 -5.72 -7.05
CA GLY A 286 14.30 -4.33 -6.64
C GLY A 286 13.50 -3.46 -7.60
N ASP A 287 12.98 -4.02 -8.70
CA ASP A 287 12.25 -3.27 -9.72
C ASP A 287 10.91 -2.70 -9.20
N PRO A 288 10.72 -1.36 -9.20
CA PRO A 288 9.47 -0.74 -8.80
C PRO A 288 8.36 -0.81 -9.86
N PHE A 289 8.61 -1.31 -11.08
CA PHE A 289 7.64 -1.33 -12.18
C PHE A 289 6.29 -1.93 -11.76
N TRP A 290 6.27 -3.14 -11.18
CA TRP A 290 5.03 -3.82 -10.83
C TRP A 290 4.22 -3.10 -9.74
N PRO A 291 4.83 -2.67 -8.61
CA PRO A 291 4.13 -1.81 -7.65
C PRO A 291 3.61 -0.50 -8.25
N ALA A 292 4.39 0.17 -9.11
CA ALA A 292 3.99 1.43 -9.74
C ALA A 292 2.81 1.23 -10.70
N LEU A 293 2.84 0.16 -11.52
CA LEU A 293 1.72 -0.24 -12.37
C LEU A 293 0.46 -0.53 -11.54
N HIS A 294 0.62 -1.20 -10.40
CA HIS A 294 -0.52 -1.46 -9.53
C HIS A 294 -1.08 -0.17 -8.88
N CYS A 295 -0.22 0.79 -8.52
CA CYS A 295 -0.67 2.12 -8.09
C CYS A 295 -1.51 2.79 -9.19
N PHE A 296 -1.03 2.75 -10.43
CA PHE A 296 -1.73 3.28 -11.60
C PHE A 296 -3.11 2.63 -11.77
N MET A 297 -3.18 1.30 -11.71
CA MET A 297 -4.43 0.54 -11.80
C MET A 297 -5.45 0.94 -10.73
N VAL A 298 -5.00 1.07 -9.48
CA VAL A 298 -5.87 1.46 -8.35
C VAL A 298 -6.42 2.86 -8.54
N ILE A 299 -5.61 3.79 -9.03
CA ILE A 299 -6.07 5.16 -9.28
C ILE A 299 -7.09 5.19 -10.43
N LEU A 300 -6.85 4.44 -11.51
CA LEU A 300 -7.81 4.32 -12.61
C LEU A 300 -9.14 3.69 -12.19
N ASP A 301 -9.10 2.64 -11.37
CA ASP A 301 -10.31 1.99 -10.82
C ASP A 301 -11.13 2.95 -9.95
N ARG A 302 -10.48 3.86 -9.22
CA ARG A 302 -11.14 4.78 -8.29
C ARG A 302 -11.59 6.09 -8.94
N LEU A 303 -10.78 6.67 -9.81
CA LEU A 303 -11.04 7.99 -10.41
C LEU A 303 -11.58 7.92 -11.84
N GLY A 304 -11.45 6.77 -12.52
CA GLY A 304 -11.94 6.56 -13.88
C GLY A 304 -11.40 7.61 -14.86
N SER A 305 -12.30 8.18 -15.67
CA SER A 305 -11.93 9.15 -16.70
C SER A 305 -11.34 10.47 -16.20
N LYS A 306 -11.47 10.81 -14.92
CA LYS A 306 -10.92 12.05 -14.35
C LYS A 306 -9.39 12.13 -14.47
N VAL A 307 -8.74 10.98 -14.63
CA VAL A 307 -7.28 10.88 -14.78
C VAL A 307 -6.79 11.38 -16.14
N TRP A 308 -7.63 11.28 -17.18
CA TRP A 308 -7.21 11.52 -18.55
C TRP A 308 -7.27 13.01 -18.93
N GLY A 309 -6.34 13.42 -19.80
CA GLY A 309 -6.30 14.75 -20.41
C GLY A 309 -5.57 15.79 -19.58
N GLN A 310 -5.96 16.00 -18.31
CA GLN A 310 -5.28 16.97 -17.43
C GLN A 310 -4.02 16.40 -16.76
N LEU A 311 -4.04 15.12 -16.38
CA LEU A 311 -2.91 14.51 -15.66
C LEU A 311 -2.02 13.67 -16.58
N ILE A 312 -2.61 12.86 -17.45
CA ILE A 312 -1.89 11.93 -18.34
C ILE A 312 -2.60 11.79 -19.70
N ASP A 313 -1.82 11.57 -20.76
CA ASP A 313 -2.31 11.08 -22.05
C ASP A 313 -2.42 9.53 -22.08
N PRO A 314 -3.58 8.95 -22.49
CA PRO A 314 -3.75 7.50 -22.58
C PRO A 314 -2.71 6.78 -23.44
N ILE A 315 -2.27 7.37 -24.57
CA ILE A 315 -1.29 6.71 -25.46
C ILE A 315 0.07 6.66 -24.78
N GLU A 316 0.50 7.77 -24.16
CA GLU A 316 1.73 7.82 -23.38
C GLU A 316 1.74 6.72 -22.29
N ALA A 317 0.70 6.66 -21.45
CA ALA A 317 0.61 5.65 -20.40
C ALA A 317 0.64 4.21 -20.96
N PHE A 318 -0.11 3.97 -22.03
CA PHE A 318 -0.15 2.67 -22.69
C PHE A 318 1.24 2.27 -23.22
N GLN A 319 1.91 3.18 -23.93
CA GLN A 319 3.26 2.99 -24.47
C GLN A 319 4.29 2.73 -23.37
N THR A 320 4.21 3.46 -22.26
CA THR A 320 5.08 3.26 -21.10
C THR A 320 4.97 1.85 -20.52
N ILE A 321 3.75 1.30 -20.40
CA ILE A 321 3.54 -0.06 -19.90
C ILE A 321 4.11 -1.10 -20.87
N ILE A 322 3.73 -1.03 -22.15
CA ILE A 322 4.07 -2.10 -23.11
C ILE A 322 5.55 -2.07 -23.53
N ASN A 323 6.23 -0.94 -23.42
CA ASN A 323 7.64 -0.81 -23.78
C ASN A 323 8.58 -1.15 -22.61
N ASN A 324 8.06 -1.36 -21.39
CA ASN A 324 8.90 -1.67 -20.24
C ASN A 324 9.52 -3.09 -20.35
N ARG A 325 10.79 -3.22 -19.93
CA ARG A 325 11.54 -4.49 -20.02
C ARG A 325 10.97 -5.58 -19.12
N SER A 326 10.52 -5.24 -17.92
CA SER A 326 10.00 -6.18 -16.93
C SER A 326 8.64 -6.72 -17.34
N TYR A 327 7.78 -5.87 -17.90
CA TYR A 327 6.56 -6.30 -18.58
C TYR A 327 6.87 -7.30 -19.72
N ASN A 328 7.77 -6.92 -20.63
CA ASN A 328 8.13 -7.76 -21.77
C ASN A 328 8.81 -9.08 -21.36
N ARG A 329 9.62 -9.07 -20.29
CA ARG A 329 10.26 -10.27 -19.73
C ARG A 329 9.21 -11.23 -19.19
N GLU A 330 8.18 -10.72 -18.51
CA GLU A 330 7.09 -11.56 -18.03
C GLU A 330 6.23 -12.10 -19.18
N ILE A 331 5.93 -11.29 -20.20
CA ILE A 331 5.27 -11.76 -21.42
C ILE A 331 6.08 -12.90 -22.08
N GLN A 332 7.41 -12.77 -22.16
CA GLN A 332 8.28 -13.83 -22.66
C GLN A 332 8.29 -15.06 -21.75
N SER A 333 8.27 -14.89 -20.43
CA SER A 333 8.16 -15.97 -19.45
C SER A 333 6.88 -16.78 -19.66
N ILE A 334 5.73 -16.11 -19.81
CA ILE A 334 4.42 -16.72 -20.11
C ILE A 334 4.46 -17.49 -21.44
N ARG A 335 5.07 -16.92 -22.48
CA ARG A 335 5.25 -17.60 -23.77
C ARG A 335 6.13 -18.85 -23.68
N ASN A 336 7.14 -18.83 -22.81
CA ASN A 336 8.06 -19.95 -22.64
C ASN A 336 7.47 -21.05 -21.75
N SER A 337 6.68 -20.68 -20.74
CA SER A 337 6.01 -21.64 -19.84
C SER A 337 4.89 -22.41 -20.54
N SER A 338 4.21 -21.81 -21.52
CA SER A 338 3.21 -22.52 -22.35
C SER A 338 3.80 -23.65 -23.22
N VAL A 339 5.12 -23.65 -23.45
CA VAL A 339 5.83 -24.67 -24.25
C VAL A 339 6.29 -25.87 -23.40
N ARG A 340 6.32 -25.75 -22.06
CA ARG A 340 6.88 -26.78 -21.17
C ARG A 340 5.76 -27.45 -20.35
N THR A 341 5.48 -28.72 -20.63
CA THR A 341 4.59 -29.55 -19.81
C THR A 341 5.12 -29.59 -18.37
N LYS A 342 4.33 -29.05 -17.42
CA LYS A 342 4.63 -28.89 -15.99
C LYS A 342 5.34 -30.12 -15.38
N LEU A 343 6.53 -29.87 -14.86
CA LEU A 343 7.13 -30.57 -13.73
C LEU A 343 8.01 -29.52 -13.03
N GLU A 344 7.40 -28.64 -12.23
CA GLU A 344 8.15 -27.90 -11.22
C GLU A 344 8.16 -28.72 -9.92
N PRO A 345 9.30 -28.80 -9.23
CA PRO A 345 9.38 -29.41 -7.90
C PRO A 345 8.72 -28.49 -6.87
N GLU A 346 7.98 -29.08 -5.93
CA GLU A 346 7.54 -28.42 -4.70
C GLU A 346 8.75 -27.82 -3.98
N SER A 347 8.86 -26.49 -3.97
CA SER A 347 9.84 -25.80 -3.13
C SER A 347 9.28 -25.72 -1.71
N CYS A 348 9.70 -26.65 -0.87
CA CYS A 348 9.72 -26.46 0.57
C CYS A 348 10.61 -25.25 0.88
N MET A 349 10.03 -24.13 1.35
CA MET A 349 10.59 -23.23 2.36
C MET A 349 9.68 -22.00 2.63
N ASP A 350 9.40 -21.82 3.93
CA ASP A 350 8.90 -20.66 4.69
C ASP A 350 7.40 -20.26 4.57
N ASP A 351 6.63 -20.57 5.63
CA ASP A 351 5.19 -20.31 5.79
C ASP A 351 4.83 -18.81 5.95
N MET A 352 5.81 -17.90 5.91
CA MET A 352 5.55 -16.46 6.07
C MET A 352 5.15 -15.79 4.75
N VAL A 353 3.90 -15.33 4.68
CA VAL A 353 3.37 -14.55 3.54
C VAL A 353 4.18 -13.25 3.33
N THR A 354 4.65 -12.96 2.13
CA THR A 354 5.42 -11.74 1.83
C THR A 354 4.55 -10.47 1.82
N CYS A 355 5.14 -9.29 2.04
CA CYS A 355 4.43 -8.00 1.91
C CYS A 355 3.74 -7.86 0.54
N SER A 356 4.42 -8.24 -0.54
CA SER A 356 3.84 -8.25 -1.89
C SER A 356 2.59 -9.13 -1.98
N GLN A 357 2.62 -10.34 -1.43
CA GLN A 357 1.44 -11.22 -1.42
C GLN A 357 0.28 -10.61 -0.64
N ILE A 358 0.54 -9.93 0.49
CA ILE A 358 -0.53 -9.32 1.29
C ILE A 358 -1.19 -8.14 0.55
N VAL A 359 -0.39 -7.31 -0.13
CA VAL A 359 -0.85 -6.12 -0.87
C VAL A 359 -1.62 -6.54 -2.12
N TYR A 360 -1.05 -7.38 -2.98
CA TYR A 360 -1.69 -7.75 -4.24
C TYR A 360 -2.93 -8.64 -4.06
N ASN A 361 -2.98 -9.46 -3.00
CA ASN A 361 -4.18 -10.25 -2.68
C ASN A 361 -5.24 -9.43 -1.93
N TYR A 362 -5.01 -8.14 -1.65
CA TYR A 362 -6.01 -7.32 -0.99
C TYR A 362 -7.12 -6.95 -1.97
N ASN A 363 -8.24 -7.66 -1.87
CA ASN A 363 -9.47 -7.33 -2.58
C ASN A 363 -10.50 -6.78 -1.58
N PRO A 364 -10.66 -5.45 -1.47
CA PRO A 364 -11.58 -4.86 -0.49
C PRO A 364 -13.07 -5.11 -0.81
N GLU A 365 -13.42 -5.59 -2.01
CA GLU A 365 -14.81 -5.66 -2.48
C GLU A 365 -15.12 -6.99 -3.21
N LYS A 366 -15.37 -8.06 -2.43
CA LYS A 366 -16.34 -9.12 -2.81
C LYS A 366 -17.76 -8.77 -2.35
N THR A 367 -18.08 -7.50 -2.18
CA THR A 367 -19.44 -7.01 -2.03
C THR A 367 -19.96 -6.67 -3.42
N LYS A 368 -20.96 -7.45 -3.87
CA LYS A 368 -21.77 -7.14 -5.06
C LYS A 368 -22.05 -5.64 -5.10
N LYS A 369 -21.46 -4.92 -6.05
CA LYS A 369 -21.94 -3.60 -6.44
C LYS A 369 -23.29 -3.83 -7.12
N ASP A 370 -24.31 -4.02 -6.32
CA ASP A 370 -25.69 -4.13 -6.79
C ASP A 370 -26.09 -2.77 -7.37
N SER A 371 -26.35 -2.76 -8.68
CA SER A 371 -27.38 -1.95 -9.35
C SER A 371 -27.22 -0.42 -9.48
N GLY A 372 -26.23 0.23 -8.88
CA GLY A 372 -26.05 1.69 -9.00
C GLY A 372 -25.58 2.19 -10.39
N TRP A 373 -24.86 1.36 -11.14
CA TRP A 373 -24.16 1.74 -12.39
C TRP A 373 -25.07 1.84 -13.63
N ARG A 374 -26.33 1.40 -13.55
CA ARG A 374 -27.27 1.47 -14.69
C ARG A 374 -27.91 2.84 -14.90
N SER A 375 -27.73 3.80 -13.99
CA SER A 375 -28.54 5.04 -13.99
C SER A 375 -27.84 6.29 -14.54
N ALA A 376 -26.54 6.25 -14.80
CA ALA A 376 -25.80 7.35 -15.40
C ALA A 376 -25.01 6.82 -16.59
N ILE A 377 -25.52 7.02 -17.82
CA ILE A 377 -24.87 7.01 -19.15
C ILE A 377 -25.86 6.49 -20.22
N CYS A 378 -25.84 7.12 -21.40
CA CYS A 378 -26.77 6.95 -22.51
C CYS A 378 -26.61 5.56 -23.18
N PRO A 379 -27.66 4.73 -23.31
CA PRO A 379 -27.60 3.36 -23.85
C PRO A 379 -27.24 3.22 -25.34
N ASP A 380 -27.04 4.33 -26.06
CA ASP A 380 -27.01 4.34 -27.52
C ASP A 380 -25.61 4.08 -28.13
N TYR A 381 -24.54 4.05 -27.32
CA TYR A 381 -23.17 3.81 -27.78
C TYR A 381 -22.65 2.45 -27.26
N CYS A 382 -22.80 1.41 -28.08
CA CYS A 382 -22.22 0.05 -27.94
C CYS A 382 -22.51 -0.74 -26.64
N PRO A 383 -23.75 -1.25 -26.45
CA PRO A 383 -24.10 -2.19 -25.38
C PRO A 383 -23.26 -3.49 -25.41
N ASN A 384 -22.84 -3.91 -26.60
CA ASN A 384 -22.10 -5.15 -26.79
C ASN A 384 -20.76 -5.11 -26.04
N MET A 385 -19.95 -4.04 -26.19
CA MET A 385 -18.59 -3.87 -25.63
C MET A 385 -18.52 -4.04 -24.10
N TYR A 386 -19.59 -3.70 -23.40
CA TYR A 386 -19.69 -3.78 -21.94
C TYR A 386 -19.83 -5.23 -21.44
N GLU A 387 -20.71 -6.04 -22.04
CA GLU A 387 -20.83 -7.49 -21.73
C GLU A 387 -19.51 -8.24 -21.98
N GLU A 388 -18.73 -7.76 -22.95
CA GLU A 388 -17.44 -8.35 -23.37
C GLU A 388 -16.34 -8.11 -22.35
N MET A 389 -16.27 -6.89 -21.83
CA MET A 389 -15.31 -6.51 -20.80
C MET A 389 -15.66 -7.17 -19.47
N GLU A 390 -16.94 -7.30 -19.15
CA GLU A 390 -17.38 -8.03 -17.95
C GLU A 390 -17.00 -9.51 -18.04
N THR A 391 -17.12 -10.12 -19.22
CA THR A 391 -16.67 -11.50 -19.46
C THR A 391 -15.14 -11.62 -19.35
N LEU A 392 -14.39 -10.74 -20.02
CA LEU A 392 -12.92 -10.74 -19.97
C LEU A 392 -12.41 -10.51 -18.53
N ALA A 393 -13.02 -9.58 -17.79
CA ALA A 393 -12.71 -9.32 -16.40
C ALA A 393 -13.01 -10.54 -15.51
N SER A 394 -14.13 -11.23 -15.73
CA SER A 394 -14.48 -12.44 -14.98
C SER A 394 -13.49 -13.59 -15.21
N VAL A 395 -12.98 -13.73 -16.44
CA VAL A 395 -11.98 -14.74 -16.83
C VAL A 395 -10.59 -14.39 -16.28
N LEU A 396 -10.24 -13.11 -16.25
CA LEU A 396 -9.00 -12.62 -15.64
C LEU A 396 -9.03 -12.69 -14.09
N GLN A 397 -10.21 -12.58 -13.47
CA GLN A 397 -10.39 -12.63 -12.02
C GLN A 397 -10.60 -14.05 -11.46
N SER A 398 -10.98 -15.05 -12.28
CA SER A 398 -11.26 -16.42 -11.82
C SER A 398 -10.02 -17.23 -11.41
N ASP A 399 -8.82 -16.79 -11.79
CA ASP A 399 -7.54 -17.42 -11.43
C ASP A 399 -6.94 -16.91 -10.10
N ILE A 400 -7.67 -16.06 -9.38
CA ILE A 400 -7.28 -15.57 -8.05
C ILE A 400 -7.51 -16.68 -7.02
N GLY A 401 -6.46 -17.40 -6.64
CA GLY A 401 -6.49 -18.29 -5.46
C GLY A 401 -5.72 -19.62 -5.51
N GLN A 402 -4.93 -19.90 -6.53
CA GLN A 402 -4.04 -21.08 -6.57
C GLN A 402 -2.58 -20.62 -6.57
N ASP A 403 -1.83 -20.91 -5.49
CA ASP A 403 -0.39 -20.65 -5.29
C ASP A 403 0.22 -19.62 -6.26
N MET A 404 -0.16 -18.36 -6.08
CA MET A 404 0.14 -17.31 -7.04
C MET A 404 1.50 -16.70 -6.73
N ARG A 405 2.49 -17.01 -7.59
CA ARG A 405 3.53 -16.01 -7.88
C ARG A 405 2.80 -14.80 -8.47
N VAL A 406 3.01 -13.64 -7.85
CA VAL A 406 2.42 -12.32 -8.12
C VAL A 406 2.30 -11.95 -9.61
N HIS A 407 3.10 -12.57 -10.47
CA HIS A 407 3.25 -12.30 -11.90
C HIS A 407 2.17 -12.91 -12.81
N ASN A 408 1.25 -13.74 -12.29
CA ASN A 408 0.16 -14.30 -13.12
C ASN A 408 -0.96 -13.28 -13.46
N SER A 409 -0.74 -11.99 -13.19
CA SER A 409 -1.69 -10.88 -13.38
C SER A 409 -1.27 -9.89 -14.48
N THR A 410 -0.32 -10.27 -15.36
CA THR A 410 0.31 -9.39 -16.36
C THR A 410 -0.66 -8.56 -17.20
N PHE A 411 -1.88 -9.04 -17.44
CA PHE A 411 -2.90 -8.32 -18.23
C PHE A 411 -3.99 -7.64 -17.40
N LEU A 412 -3.98 -7.73 -16.06
CA LEU A 412 -5.05 -7.17 -15.21
C LEU A 412 -5.16 -5.66 -15.32
N TRP A 413 -4.06 -4.96 -15.60
CA TRP A 413 -4.06 -3.52 -15.78
C TRP A 413 -4.96 -3.05 -16.92
N PHE A 414 -5.22 -3.91 -17.91
CA PHE A 414 -6.11 -3.62 -19.03
C PHE A 414 -7.53 -3.28 -18.60
N ILE A 415 -8.04 -3.95 -17.56
CA ILE A 415 -9.43 -3.79 -17.12
C ILE A 415 -9.70 -2.34 -16.66
N PRO A 416 -9.04 -1.82 -15.60
CA PRO A 416 -9.28 -0.44 -15.16
C PRO A 416 -8.84 0.58 -16.22
N PHE A 417 -7.83 0.27 -17.04
CA PHE A 417 -7.41 1.11 -18.16
C PHE A 417 -8.53 1.34 -19.16
N VAL A 418 -9.09 0.28 -19.75
CA VAL A 418 -10.17 0.42 -20.73
C VAL A 418 -11.44 0.96 -20.10
N GLN A 419 -11.79 0.54 -18.87
CA GLN A 419 -12.95 1.07 -18.16
C GLN A 419 -12.88 2.58 -18.01
N SER A 420 -11.73 3.11 -17.59
CA SER A 420 -11.53 4.55 -17.46
C SER A 420 -11.61 5.32 -18.79
N LEU A 421 -11.36 4.67 -19.93
CA LEU A 421 -11.45 5.26 -21.27
C LEU A 421 -12.86 5.22 -21.85
N MET A 422 -13.71 4.27 -21.44
CA MET A 422 -15.08 4.17 -21.92
C MET A 422 -15.91 5.43 -21.64
N ASP A 423 -15.59 6.12 -20.54
CA ASP A 423 -16.24 7.37 -20.15
C ASP A 423 -15.83 8.57 -21.03
N LEU A 424 -14.80 8.44 -21.88
CA LEU A 424 -14.27 9.51 -22.75
C LEU A 424 -15.00 9.66 -24.11
N LYS A 425 -16.25 9.20 -24.23
CA LYS A 425 -17.08 9.31 -25.45
C LYS A 425 -16.29 8.90 -26.72
N ASP A 426 -16.38 9.67 -27.81
CA ASP A 426 -15.79 9.35 -29.12
C ASP A 426 -14.26 9.23 -29.10
N LEU A 427 -13.58 9.94 -28.19
CA LEU A 427 -12.12 9.86 -28.03
C LEU A 427 -11.69 8.51 -27.44
N GLY A 428 -12.47 7.97 -26.51
CA GLY A 428 -12.20 6.69 -25.86
C GLY A 428 -12.09 5.52 -26.83
N VAL A 429 -12.97 5.47 -27.86
CA VAL A 429 -13.03 4.36 -28.81
C VAL A 429 -11.72 4.19 -29.60
N ALA A 430 -11.08 5.29 -30.00
CA ALA A 430 -9.82 5.23 -30.75
C ALA A 430 -8.70 4.58 -29.92
N TYR A 431 -8.59 4.97 -28.64
CA TYR A 431 -7.61 4.40 -27.71
C TYR A 431 -7.88 2.92 -27.44
N ILE A 432 -9.14 2.56 -27.18
CA ILE A 432 -9.54 1.17 -26.87
C ILE A 432 -9.17 0.22 -28.02
N VAL A 433 -9.37 0.64 -29.28
CA VAL A 433 -9.01 -0.16 -30.45
C VAL A 433 -7.50 -0.45 -30.51
N GLU A 434 -6.66 0.53 -30.21
CA GLU A 434 -5.20 0.36 -30.19
C GLU A 434 -4.75 -0.65 -29.13
N VAL A 435 -5.32 -0.56 -27.92
CA VAL A 435 -5.01 -1.47 -26.81
C VAL A 435 -5.44 -2.91 -27.14
N ILE A 436 -6.64 -3.09 -27.70
CA ILE A 436 -7.15 -4.40 -28.14
C ILE A 436 -6.25 -5.00 -29.23
N HIS A 437 -5.79 -4.19 -30.19
CA HIS A 437 -4.90 -4.65 -31.25
C HIS A 437 -3.57 -5.17 -30.70
N HIS A 438 -2.98 -4.48 -29.72
CA HIS A 438 -1.76 -4.91 -29.06
C HIS A 438 -1.97 -6.22 -28.29
N LEU A 439 -2.99 -6.32 -27.43
CA LEU A 439 -3.26 -7.55 -26.69
C LEU A 439 -3.47 -8.75 -27.62
N HIS A 440 -4.22 -8.57 -28.70
CA HIS A 440 -4.38 -9.61 -29.70
C HIS A 440 -3.03 -10.01 -30.32
N SER A 441 -2.18 -9.05 -30.67
CA SER A 441 -0.83 -9.34 -31.19
C SER A 441 0.01 -10.15 -30.20
N GLU A 442 0.02 -9.75 -28.92
CA GLU A 442 0.87 -10.39 -27.92
C GLU A 442 0.47 -11.83 -27.60
N VAL A 443 -0.83 -12.12 -27.69
CA VAL A 443 -1.38 -13.43 -27.31
C VAL A 443 -1.56 -14.33 -28.55
N LYS A 444 -1.50 -13.79 -29.78
CA LYS A 444 -1.69 -14.52 -31.05
C LYS A 444 -0.82 -15.77 -31.18
N ASP A 445 0.45 -15.70 -30.80
CA ASP A 445 1.39 -16.82 -30.98
C ASP A 445 1.18 -17.94 -29.95
N VAL A 446 0.80 -17.58 -28.72
CA VAL A 446 0.38 -18.54 -27.68
C VAL A 446 -0.93 -19.22 -28.11
N LEU A 447 -1.84 -18.48 -28.73
CA LEU A 447 -3.11 -18.98 -29.24
C LEU A 447 -2.98 -19.78 -30.53
N ASN A 448 -1.84 -19.77 -31.24
CA ASN A 448 -1.67 -20.51 -32.50
C ASN A 448 -0.90 -21.82 -32.35
N GLN A 449 -0.42 -22.16 -31.14
CA GLN A 449 0.22 -23.45 -30.87
C GLN A 449 -0.82 -24.59 -30.77
N THR A 450 -1.14 -25.22 -31.90
CA THR A 450 -1.75 -26.56 -31.91
C THR A 450 -0.71 -27.61 -31.54
N VAL A 451 -0.88 -28.28 -30.40
CA VAL A 451 -0.06 -29.43 -30.01
C VAL A 451 -0.27 -30.57 -31.01
N VAL A 452 0.73 -30.84 -31.85
CA VAL A 452 0.75 -32.03 -32.71
C VAL A 452 1.30 -33.20 -31.89
N VAL A 453 0.41 -34.02 -31.31
CA VAL A 453 0.82 -35.31 -30.74
C VAL A 453 0.84 -36.35 -31.87
N SER A 454 2.04 -36.74 -32.32
CA SER A 454 2.19 -37.87 -33.23
C SER A 454 2.04 -39.18 -32.46
N VAL A 455 0.82 -39.74 -32.43
CA VAL A 455 0.62 -41.16 -32.09
C VAL A 455 0.59 -41.96 -33.39
N GLY A 456 1.47 -42.95 -33.51
CA GLY A 456 1.58 -43.78 -34.69
C GLY A 456 0.27 -44.46 -35.07
N GLY A 457 -0.13 -44.31 -36.33
CA GLY A 457 -1.11 -45.16 -37.01
C GLY A 457 -2.57 -44.72 -36.87
N GLY A 458 -3.01 -43.84 -37.78
CA GLY A 458 -4.42 -43.60 -38.08
C GLY A 458 -4.87 -42.17 -37.79
N CYS A 459 -5.08 -41.38 -38.85
CA CYS A 459 -5.68 -40.06 -38.76
C CYS A 459 -7.14 -40.19 -38.28
N ARG A 460 -7.37 -39.88 -36.99
CA ARG A 460 -8.62 -39.30 -36.52
C ARG A 460 -8.26 -38.02 -35.78
N GLU A 461 -8.83 -36.91 -36.24
CA GLU A 461 -8.91 -35.69 -35.43
C GLU A 461 -9.74 -36.03 -34.19
N VAL A 462 -9.06 -36.19 -33.06
CA VAL A 462 -9.69 -36.18 -31.75
C VAL A 462 -9.12 -34.98 -31.03
N CYS A 463 -9.94 -33.94 -30.89
CA CYS A 463 -9.66 -32.84 -29.97
C CYS A 463 -9.66 -33.41 -28.54
N GLN A 464 -8.49 -33.82 -28.05
CA GLN A 464 -8.29 -33.93 -26.62
C GLN A 464 -7.87 -32.54 -26.13
N ALA A 465 -8.86 -31.77 -25.68
CA ALA A 465 -8.64 -30.55 -24.94
C ALA A 465 -7.91 -30.90 -23.64
N PRO A 466 -6.74 -30.31 -23.36
CA PRO A 466 -6.30 -30.18 -21.98
C PRO A 466 -7.12 -29.04 -21.36
N ASP A 467 -7.85 -29.37 -20.30
CA ASP A 467 -8.42 -28.39 -19.39
C ASP A 467 -7.28 -27.53 -18.82
N HIS A 468 -7.05 -26.36 -19.41
CA HIS A 468 -6.44 -25.22 -18.73
C HIS A 468 -6.99 -23.91 -19.32
N CYS A 469 -7.75 -23.25 -18.44
CA CYS A 469 -8.42 -21.95 -18.43
C CYS A 469 -7.75 -20.78 -19.16
N LEU A 470 -8.54 -19.72 -19.40
CA LEU A 470 -8.24 -18.41 -20.03
C LEU A 470 -8.09 -18.37 -21.56
N CYS A 471 -7.24 -19.19 -22.17
CA CYS A 471 -6.89 -18.98 -23.59
C CYS A 471 -7.99 -19.32 -24.59
N THR A 472 -8.88 -20.26 -24.28
CA THR A 472 -9.91 -20.75 -25.23
C THR A 472 -11.12 -19.82 -25.31
N GLU A 473 -11.50 -19.19 -24.19
CA GLU A 473 -12.60 -18.22 -24.14
C GLU A 473 -12.18 -16.86 -24.73
N LEU A 474 -10.96 -16.36 -24.41
CA LEU A 474 -10.37 -15.22 -25.12
C LEU A 474 -10.32 -15.47 -26.64
N ARG A 475 -9.99 -16.70 -27.05
CA ARG A 475 -9.92 -17.12 -28.46
C ARG A 475 -11.23 -16.93 -29.19
N GLU A 476 -12.34 -17.34 -28.59
CA GLU A 476 -13.63 -17.33 -29.26
C GLU A 476 -14.25 -15.94 -29.26
N VAL A 477 -14.01 -15.17 -28.20
CA VAL A 477 -14.43 -13.77 -28.05
C VAL A 477 -13.68 -12.84 -29.02
N ILE A 478 -12.35 -12.99 -29.14
CA ILE A 478 -11.55 -12.20 -30.09
C ILE A 478 -11.79 -12.64 -31.55
N ARG A 479 -11.92 -13.95 -31.81
CA ARG A 479 -12.17 -14.50 -33.16
C ARG A 479 -13.53 -14.09 -33.71
N GLN A 480 -14.61 -14.20 -32.93
CA GLN A 480 -15.96 -13.84 -33.40
C GLN A 480 -16.10 -12.33 -33.68
N ARG A 481 -15.22 -11.49 -33.13
CA ARG A 481 -15.28 -10.02 -33.28
C ARG A 481 -14.30 -9.42 -34.26
N LEU A 482 -13.12 -10.02 -34.45
CA LEU A 482 -12.30 -9.71 -35.61
C LEU A 482 -13.07 -9.94 -36.92
N GLN A 483 -14.04 -10.85 -36.91
CA GLN A 483 -14.95 -11.12 -38.03
C GLN A 483 -16.12 -10.13 -38.14
N ARG A 484 -16.57 -9.48 -37.06
CA ARG A 484 -17.70 -8.51 -37.08
C ARG A 484 -17.25 -7.06 -37.24
N ASN A 485 -16.15 -6.66 -36.60
CA ASN A 485 -15.63 -5.29 -36.69
C ASN A 485 -14.95 -5.01 -38.05
N THR A 486 -14.42 -6.02 -38.75
CA THR A 486 -13.99 -5.81 -40.15
C THR A 486 -15.19 -5.55 -41.06
N ASP A 487 -16.35 -6.17 -40.79
CA ASP A 487 -17.55 -5.96 -41.60
C ASP A 487 -18.24 -4.62 -41.30
N ASP A 488 -18.22 -4.14 -40.04
CA ASP A 488 -18.82 -2.85 -39.67
C ASP A 488 -17.92 -1.63 -39.97
N ILE A 489 -16.58 -1.75 -39.88
CA ILE A 489 -15.64 -0.66 -40.22
C ILE A 489 -15.51 -0.46 -41.74
N ILE A 490 -15.69 -1.51 -42.55
CA ILE A 490 -15.76 -1.38 -44.01
C ILE A 490 -17.05 -0.66 -44.45
N SER A 491 -18.06 -0.54 -43.59
CA SER A 491 -19.33 0.14 -43.89
C SER A 491 -19.37 1.63 -43.55
N VAL A 492 -18.35 2.17 -42.86
CA VAL A 492 -18.24 3.62 -42.55
C VAL A 492 -16.89 4.17 -43.03
N SER A 493 -16.76 4.26 -44.35
CA SER A 493 -15.79 5.18 -44.96
C SER A 493 -16.45 6.54 -45.18
N PRO A 494 -15.82 7.62 -44.68
CA PRO A 494 -15.71 8.81 -45.49
C PRO A 494 -14.26 9.32 -45.45
N PHE A 495 -13.34 8.58 -46.05
CA PHE A 495 -12.10 9.18 -46.56
C PHE A 495 -12.12 9.14 -48.09
N ASN A 496 -12.88 10.07 -48.66
CA ASN A 496 -12.76 10.57 -50.02
C ASN A 496 -13.33 11.99 -50.07
N ALA A 497 -12.55 12.96 -49.58
CA ALA A 497 -12.49 14.35 -50.05
C ALA A 497 -11.70 15.21 -49.04
N ILE A 498 -10.39 15.34 -49.24
CA ILE A 498 -9.62 16.57 -49.56
C ILE A 498 -8.14 16.19 -49.55
#